data_AF-A0A8T6TVP9-F1
#
_entry.id   AF-A0A8T6TVP9-F1
#
_cell.length_a   1.000
_cell.length_b   1.000
_cell.length_c   1.000
_cell.angle_alpha   90.00
_cell.angle_beta   90.00
_cell.angle_gamma   90.00
#
_symmetry.space_group_name_H-M   'P 1'
#
loop_
_entity.id
_entity.type
_entity.pdbx_description
1 polymer ?
#
loop_
_entity_poly.entity_id
_entity_poly.type
_entity_poly.pdbx_seq_one_letter_code
_entity_poly.pdbx_strand_id
1 'polypeptide(L)' 'WDPWADPAEAEEEYVITPLADQPETGQYDAVILAVPHREFLAMGPDRIRELGTPGAVLFDVKSVFEP' A
#
# COMPACT_ATOMS: atom_id res chain seq x y z
N TRP A 1 0.94 -4.54 1.61
CA TRP A 1 2.13 -4.34 2.44
C TRP A 1 1.73 -3.44 3.59
N ASP A 2 2.06 -3.83 4.81
CA ASP A 2 1.92 -3.01 6.01
C ASP A 2 3.16 -3.29 6.86
N PRO A 3 4.03 -2.29 7.11
CA PRO A 3 5.27 -2.49 7.87
C PRO A 3 5.05 -2.86 9.34
N TRP A 4 3.82 -2.72 9.85
CA TRP A 4 3.49 -2.96 11.26
C TRP A 4 2.65 -4.22 11.46
N ALA A 5 2.16 -4.84 10.39
CA ALA A 5 1.39 -6.07 10.47
C ALA A 5 2.31 -7.26 10.80
N ASP A 6 1.85 -8.16 11.67
CA ASP A 6 2.46 -9.47 11.84
C ASP A 6 1.98 -10.40 10.70
N PRO A 7 2.88 -10.96 9.87
CA PRO A 7 2.49 -11.85 8.79
C PRO A 7 1.79 -13.13 9.28
N ALA A 8 2.13 -13.65 10.45
CA ALA A 8 1.53 -14.86 10.98
C ALA A 8 0.08 -14.63 11.42
N GLU A 9 -0.19 -13.51 12.09
CA GLU A 9 -1.55 -13.11 12.47
C GLU A 9 -2.41 -12.84 11.22
N ALA A 10 -1.85 -12.19 10.21
CA ALA A 10 -2.56 -11.91 8.96
C ALA A 10 -2.96 -13.18 8.19
N GLU A 11 -2.10 -14.20 8.16
CA GLU A 11 -2.40 -15.48 7.54
C GLU A 11 -3.46 -16.26 8.33
N GLU A 12 -3.38 -16.27 9.67
CA GLU A 12 -4.33 -16.98 10.54
C GLU A 12 -5.74 -16.36 10.46
N GLU A 13 -5.85 -15.04 10.53
CA GLU A 13 -7.13 -14.33 10.63
C GLU A 13 -7.76 -14.02 9.25
N TYR A 14 -6.94 -13.75 8.23
CA TYR A 14 -7.41 -13.25 6.95
C TYR A 14 -7.03 -14.13 5.75
N VAL A 15 -6.23 -15.18 5.95
CA VAL A 15 -5.80 -16.11 4.88
C VAL A 15 -5.11 -15.36 3.74
N ILE A 16 -4.29 -14.37 4.10
CA ILE A 16 -3.45 -13.61 3.18
C ILE A 16 -2.03 -13.57 3.72
N THR A 17 -1.07 -13.66 2.80
CA THR A 17 0.34 -13.49 3.12
C THR A 17 0.78 -12.06 2.78
N PRO A 18 1.09 -11.19 3.76
CA PRO A 18 1.61 -9.86 3.49
C PRO A 18 2.99 -9.89 2.83
N LEU A 19 3.31 -8.87 2.04
CA LEU A 19 4.67 -8.68 1.53
C LEU A 19 5.62 -8.40 2.69
N ALA A 20 6.77 -9.10 2.72
CA ALA A 20 7.81 -8.89 3.73
C ALA A 20 8.56 -7.57 3.52
N ASP A 21 8.79 -7.21 2.27
CA ASP A 21 9.49 -6.00 1.86
C ASP A 21 8.54 -4.98 1.21
N GLN A 22 9.05 -3.76 1.03
CA GLN A 22 8.31 -2.71 0.35
C GLN A 22 7.91 -3.15 -1.07
N PRO A 23 6.67 -2.83 -1.53
CA PRO A 23 6.20 -3.20 -2.85
C PRO A 23 7.09 -2.65 -3.97
N GLU A 24 7.27 -3.46 -5.01
CA GLU A 24 7.99 -3.07 -6.22
C GLU A 24 7.19 -2.08 -7.07
N THR A 25 7.90 -1.26 -7.85
CA THR A 25 7.28 -0.30 -8.78
C THR A 25 6.71 -0.97 -10.01
N GLY A 26 5.61 -0.45 -10.55
CA GLY A 26 5.03 -0.89 -11.80
C GLY A 26 4.38 -2.27 -11.79
N GLN A 27 4.01 -2.80 -10.61
CA GLN A 27 3.50 -4.17 -10.47
C GLN A 27 1.99 -4.26 -10.23
N TYR A 28 1.33 -3.16 -9.84
CA TYR A 28 -0.05 -3.21 -9.36
C TYR A 28 -1.03 -2.46 -10.27
N ASP A 29 -2.15 -3.08 -10.62
CA ASP A 29 -3.21 -2.40 -11.41
C ASP A 29 -4.04 -1.41 -10.57
N ALA A 30 -3.99 -1.56 -9.24
CA ALA A 30 -4.58 -0.62 -8.30
C ALA A 30 -3.82 -0.64 -6.97
N VAL A 31 -3.78 0.51 -6.31
CA VAL A 31 -3.19 0.71 -4.99
C VAL A 31 -4.25 1.33 -4.09
N ILE A 32 -4.51 0.71 -2.94
CA ILE A 32 -5.47 1.20 -1.94
C ILE A 32 -4.69 1.59 -0.69
N LEU A 33 -4.72 2.88 -0.33
CA LEU A 33 -4.18 3.35 0.94
C LEU A 33 -5.24 3.21 2.03
N ALA A 34 -5.20 2.08 2.73
CA ALA A 34 -6.21 1.73 3.72
C ALA A 34 -5.93 2.29 5.13
N VAL A 35 -4.70 2.71 5.42
CA VAL A 35 -4.26 3.23 6.73
C VAL A 35 -3.26 4.39 6.56
N PRO A 36 -3.21 5.35 7.49
CA PRO A 36 -2.39 6.55 7.37
C PRO A 36 -1.01 6.40 8.05
N HIS A 37 -0.33 5.26 7.87
CA HIS A 37 0.99 5.06 8.51
C HIS A 37 2.00 6.09 8.02
N ARG A 38 2.89 6.54 8.92
CA ARG A 38 3.90 7.57 8.64
C ARG A 38 4.82 7.20 7.48
N GLU A 39 5.07 5.90 7.27
CA GLU A 39 5.87 5.36 6.19
C GLU A 39 5.22 5.68 4.82
N PHE A 40 3.89 5.55 4.72
CA PHE A 40 3.16 5.92 3.50
C PHE A 40 3.12 7.44 3.29
N LEU A 41 2.92 8.21 4.36
CA LEU A 41 2.96 9.68 4.28
C LEU A 41 4.34 10.18 3.83
N ALA A 42 5.40 9.55 4.30
CA ALA A 42 6.78 9.86 3.93
C ALA A 42 7.09 9.48 2.46
N MET A 43 6.49 8.40 1.94
CA MET A 43 6.56 8.09 0.51
C MET A 43 5.89 9.18 -0.34
N GLY A 44 4.74 9.68 0.11
CA GLY A 44 3.94 10.65 -0.62
C GLY A 44 3.16 10.05 -1.79
N PRO A 45 2.20 10.79 -2.36
CA PRO A 45 1.26 10.25 -3.32
C PRO A 45 1.92 9.88 -4.65
N ASP A 46 2.92 10.64 -5.11
CA ASP A 46 3.59 10.38 -6.39
C ASP A 46 4.38 9.08 -6.37
N ARG A 47 5.15 8.83 -5.31
CA ARG A 47 5.90 7.57 -5.17
C ARG A 47 4.97 6.37 -4.98
N ILE A 48 3.83 6.55 -4.33
CA ILE A 48 2.81 5.50 -4.21
C ILE A 48 2.17 5.21 -5.57
N ARG A 49 1.92 6.22 -6.41
CA ARG A 49 1.42 6.01 -7.79
C ARG A 49 2.39 5.21 -8.65
N GLU A 50 3.69 5.37 -8.46
CA GLU A 50 4.73 4.61 -9.18
C GLU A 50 4.74 3.10 -8.85
N LEU A 51 4.09 2.68 -7.76
CA LEU A 51 3.85 1.25 -7.50
C LEU A 51 2.95 0.65 -8.59
N GLY A 52 2.08 1.46 -9.18
CA GLY A 52 1.12 1.02 -10.17
C GLY A 52 1.67 0.89 -11.59
N THR A 53 1.05 0.03 -12.39
CA THR A 53 1.21 -0.02 -13.85
C THR A 53 0.69 1.26 -14.50
N PRO A 54 1.04 1.58 -15.77
CA PRO A 54 0.46 2.74 -16.46
C PRO A 54 -1.08 2.69 -16.50
N GLY A 55 -1.73 3.70 -15.92
CA GLY A 55 -3.19 3.76 -15.79
C GLY A 55 -3.75 3.16 -14.50
N ALA A 56 -2.90 2.68 -13.60
CA ALA A 56 -3.31 2.16 -12.31
C ALA A 56 -4.03 3.22 -11.45
N VAL A 57 -5.00 2.75 -10.67
CA VAL A 57 -5.77 3.61 -9.77
C VAL A 57 -5.10 3.66 -8.40
N LEU A 58 -4.82 4.86 -7.89
CA LEU A 58 -4.54 5.08 -6.47
C LEU A 58 -5.83 5.55 -5.79
N PHE A 59 -6.31 4.78 -4.81
CA PHE A 59 -7.46 5.13 -3.97
C PHE A 59 -7.02 5.38 -2.52
N ASP A 60 -7.09 6.65 -2.10
CA ASP A 60 -6.80 7.06 -0.73
C ASP A 60 -8.09 7.05 0.13
N VAL A 61 -8.32 5.91 0.80
CA VAL A 61 -9.46 5.71 1.71
C VAL A 61 -9.39 6.65 2.92
N LYS A 62 -8.18 7.06 3.29
CA LYS A 62 -7.93 7.84 4.51
C LYS A 62 -7.91 9.34 4.27
N SER A 63 -7.94 9.77 3.01
CA SER A 63 -7.95 11.18 2.59
C SER A 63 -6.81 11.97 3.24
N VAL A 64 -5.61 11.39 3.23
CA VAL A 64 -4.39 12.00 3.77
C VAL A 64 -3.65 12.85 2.74
N PHE A 65 -3.89 12.61 1.44
CA PHE A 65 -3.31 13.39 0.37
C PHE A 65 -4.32 14.37 -0.25
N GLU A 66 -3.80 15.50 -0.73
CA GLU A 66 -4.61 16.42 -1.53
C GLU A 66 -4.93 15.80 -2.91
N PRO A 67 -6.08 16.19 -3.51
CA PRO A 67 -6.53 15.66 -4.81
C PRO A 67 -5.55 15.89 -5.96
#